data_AF-A0A7S1R162-F1
#
_entry.id   AF-A0A7S1R162-F1
#
_cell.length_a   1.000
_cell.length_b   1.000
_cell.length_c   1.000
_cell.angle_alpha   90.00
_cell.angle_beta   90.00
_cell.angle_gamma   90.00
#
_symmetry.space_group_name_H-M   'P 1'
#
loop_
_entity.id
_entity.type
_entity.pdbx_description
1 polymer ?
#
loop_
_entity_poly.entity_id
_entity_poly.type
_entity_poly.pdbx_seq_one_letter_code
_entity_poly.pdbx_strand_id
1 'polypeptide(L)'
;GDPLCVPLAASAATAAVEGAAPQALLAEAAAAAGLESSEVADPRECLKAMVRGRPVACCAVLEGYVGVLEDPETGEELEQEVGSHCVLIVGGDLSVPSYVVFDPWGLNGGEVAHWSAHDTKAAAPLAWIQLAPVVAAAAAAPGGV
;
A
#
# COMPACT_ATOMS: atom_id res chain seq x y z
N GLY A 1 -21.03 -5.30 17.75
CA GLY A 1 -19.73 -5.66 17.17
C GLY A 1 -19.29 -4.48 16.35
N ASP A 2 -18.07 -4.01 16.56
CA ASP A 2 -17.50 -2.90 15.78
C ASP A 2 -17.57 -3.23 14.28
N PRO A 3 -18.13 -2.34 13.44
CA PRO A 3 -18.23 -2.58 12.00
C PRO A 3 -16.87 -2.57 11.27
N LEU A 4 -15.77 -2.30 12.00
CA LEU A 4 -14.40 -2.27 11.48
C LEU A 4 -13.67 -3.62 11.58
N CYS A 5 -14.27 -4.64 12.22
CA CYS A 5 -13.69 -5.97 12.38
C CYS A 5 -14.50 -7.05 11.65
N VAL A 6 -14.82 -6.80 10.38
CA VAL A 6 -15.23 -7.92 9.49
C VAL A 6 -13.96 -8.74 9.21
N PRO A 7 -13.98 -10.08 9.32
CA PRO A 7 -12.83 -10.88 8.95
C PRO A 7 -12.49 -10.57 7.49
N LEU A 8 -11.29 -10.04 7.23
CA LEU A 8 -10.78 -9.84 5.88
C LEU A 8 -10.74 -11.16 5.08
N ALA A 9 -10.89 -12.31 5.74
CA ALA A 9 -11.06 -13.62 5.14
C ALA A 9 -12.32 -13.75 4.23
N ALA A 10 -13.30 -12.85 4.33
CA ALA A 10 -14.50 -12.88 3.48
C ALA A 10 -14.47 -11.91 2.28
N SER A 11 -13.39 -11.11 2.14
CA SER A 11 -13.17 -10.23 0.98
C SER A 11 -11.99 -10.68 0.12
N ALA A 12 -11.72 -11.99 0.06
CA ALA A 12 -10.93 -12.62 -1.01
C ALA A 12 -11.73 -12.70 -2.34
N ALA A 13 -12.61 -11.72 -2.56
CA ALA A 13 -13.44 -11.59 -3.76
C ALA A 13 -13.13 -10.28 -4.49
N THR A 14 -11.86 -9.87 -4.52
CA THR A 14 -11.34 -9.25 -5.75
C THR A 14 -11.15 -10.38 -6.73
N ALA A 15 -12.25 -10.74 -7.41
CA ALA A 15 -12.16 -11.47 -8.66
C ALA A 15 -11.10 -10.75 -9.49
N ALA A 16 -10.00 -11.45 -9.76
CA ALA A 16 -9.05 -11.03 -10.77
C ALA A 16 -9.88 -10.76 -12.04
N VAL A 17 -10.08 -9.50 -12.38
CA VAL A 17 -10.58 -9.13 -13.71
C VAL A 17 -9.45 -9.54 -14.64
N GLU A 18 -9.56 -10.71 -15.26
CA GLU A 18 -8.54 -11.23 -16.20
C GLU A 18 -8.16 -10.12 -17.18
N GLY A 19 -6.92 -9.63 -17.09
CA GLY A 19 -6.35 -8.61 -17.96
C GLY A 19 -6.36 -7.16 -17.46
N ALA A 20 -6.94 -6.86 -16.29
CA ALA A 20 -6.81 -5.51 -15.72
C ALA A 20 -5.43 -5.32 -15.07
N ALA A 21 -4.75 -4.22 -15.40
CA ALA A 21 -3.44 -3.91 -14.82
C ALA A 21 -3.60 -3.65 -13.30
N PRO A 22 -2.77 -4.24 -12.42
CA PRO A 22 -2.93 -4.13 -10.96
C PRO A 22 -3.01 -2.68 -10.44
N GLN A 23 -2.27 -1.76 -11.06
CA GLN A 23 -2.32 -0.33 -10.73
C GLN A 23 -3.67 0.32 -11.05
N ALA A 24 -4.41 -0.15 -12.06
CA ALA A 24 -5.73 0.37 -12.38
C ALA A 24 -6.76 -0.09 -11.34
N LEU A 25 -6.69 -1.35 -10.91
CA LEU A 25 -7.52 -1.87 -9.82
C LEU A 25 -7.29 -1.11 -8.50
N LEU A 26 -6.02 -0.78 -8.20
CA LEU A 26 -5.68 0.04 -7.03
C LEU A 26 -6.25 1.46 -7.14
N ALA A 27 -6.20 2.08 -8.32
CA ALA A 27 -6.77 3.41 -8.55
C ALA A 27 -8.30 3.41 -8.37
N GLU A 28 -9.00 2.38 -8.86
CA GLU A 28 -10.45 2.21 -8.67
C GLU A 28 -10.80 2.04 -7.18
N ALA A 29 -10.05 1.19 -6.46
CA ALA A 29 -10.23 0.99 -5.03
C ALA A 29 -9.96 2.27 -4.22
N ALA A 30 -8.92 3.02 -4.58
CA ALA A 30 -8.61 4.32 -3.97
C ALA A 30 -9.76 5.32 -4.17
N ALA A 31 -10.28 5.43 -5.39
CA ALA A 31 -11.41 6.30 -5.70
C ALA A 31 -12.67 5.89 -4.92
N ALA A 32 -12.97 4.59 -4.82
CA ALA A 32 -14.08 4.07 -4.02
C ALA A 32 -13.92 4.39 -2.51
N ALA A 33 -12.69 4.51 -2.04
CA ALA A 33 -12.35 4.91 -0.67
C ALA A 33 -12.28 6.44 -0.47
N GLY A 34 -12.57 7.26 -1.49
CA GLY A 34 -12.49 8.71 -1.40
C GLY A 34 -11.05 9.26 -1.41
N LEU A 35 -10.12 8.53 -2.00
CA LEU A 35 -8.72 8.91 -2.17
C LEU A 35 -8.44 9.25 -3.64
N GLU A 36 -7.53 10.19 -3.85
CA GLU A 36 -6.89 10.38 -5.15
C GLU A 36 -5.65 9.49 -5.24
N SER A 37 -5.41 8.92 -6.43
CA SER A 37 -4.24 8.10 -6.73
C SER A 37 -3.46 8.71 -7.87
N SER A 38 -2.14 8.81 -7.73
CA SER A 38 -1.24 9.26 -8.80
C SER A 38 0.01 8.40 -8.84
N GLU A 39 0.42 7.96 -10.03
CA GLU A 39 1.70 7.28 -10.20
C GLU A 39 2.87 8.24 -9.94
N VAL A 40 3.91 7.75 -9.27
CA VAL A 40 5.16 8.46 -9.02
C VAL A 40 6.34 7.65 -9.54
N ALA A 41 7.39 8.32 -9.98
CA ALA A 41 8.57 7.63 -10.51
C ALA A 41 9.45 7.01 -9.40
N ASP A 42 9.45 7.61 -8.21
CA ASP A 42 10.31 7.23 -7.08
C ASP A 42 9.54 7.35 -5.75
N PRO A 43 9.51 6.31 -4.90
CA PRO A 43 8.81 6.36 -3.60
C PRO A 43 9.36 7.44 -2.66
N ARG A 44 10.59 7.91 -2.88
CA ARG A 44 11.16 9.06 -2.15
C ARG A 44 10.34 10.34 -2.32
N GLU A 45 9.61 10.49 -3.42
CA GLU A 45 8.74 11.65 -3.63
C GLU A 45 7.58 11.67 -2.62
N CYS A 46 7.00 10.50 -2.35
CA CYS A 46 5.98 10.35 -1.32
C CYS A 46 6.54 10.61 0.07
N LEU A 47 7.72 10.05 0.40
CA LEU A 47 8.40 10.33 1.67
C LEU A 47 8.68 11.83 1.86
N LYS A 48 9.13 12.53 0.82
CA LYS A 48 9.32 14.00 0.86
C LYS A 48 8.01 14.72 1.15
N ALA A 49 6.89 14.26 0.61
CA ALA A 49 5.58 14.83 0.90
C ALA A 49 5.14 14.55 2.35
N MET A 50 5.34 13.33 2.87
CA MET A 50 5.06 12.98 4.27
C MET A 50 5.88 13.85 5.25
N VAL A 51 7.19 14.01 4.99
CA VAL A 51 8.07 14.87 5.81
C VAL A 51 7.63 16.33 5.82
N ARG A 52 6.97 16.79 4.75
CA ARG A 52 6.37 18.14 4.66
C ARG A 52 4.98 18.22 5.32
N GLY A 53 4.54 17.19 6.03
CA GLY A 53 3.25 17.13 6.70
C GLY A 53 2.07 16.94 5.76
N ARG A 54 2.28 16.50 4.51
CA ARG A 54 1.17 16.15 3.62
C ARG A 54 0.66 14.75 3.96
N PRO A 55 -0.66 14.56 4.11
CA PRO A 55 -1.24 13.25 4.39
C PRO A 55 -1.23 12.42 3.11
N VAL A 56 -0.11 11.76 2.82
CA VAL A 56 0.02 10.87 1.66
C VAL A 56 0.49 9.50 2.12
N ALA A 57 0.12 8.46 1.39
CA ALA A 57 0.68 7.12 1.52
C ALA A 57 1.25 6.67 0.18
N CYS A 58 2.25 5.79 0.19
CA CYS A 58 2.84 5.27 -1.04
C CYS A 58 2.61 3.78 -1.14
N CYS A 59 2.05 3.32 -2.24
CA CYS A 59 1.82 1.93 -2.55
C CYS A 59 2.90 1.44 -3.50
N ALA A 60 3.55 0.32 -3.17
CA ALA A 60 4.35 -0.44 -4.12
C ALA A 60 3.48 -1.53 -4.73
N VAL A 61 3.25 -1.46 -6.05
CA VAL A 61 2.51 -2.49 -6.78
C VAL A 61 3.51 -3.51 -7.28
N LEU A 62 3.34 -4.77 -6.88
CA LEU A 62 4.22 -5.90 -7.18
C LEU A 62 3.51 -6.83 -8.17
N GLU A 63 4.21 -7.28 -9.21
CA GLU A 63 3.63 -8.17 -10.23
C GLU A 63 3.54 -9.62 -9.73
N GLY A 64 4.58 -10.09 -9.02
CA GLY A 64 4.64 -11.38 -8.35
C GLY A 64 5.21 -11.21 -6.96
N TYR A 65 4.39 -11.49 -5.95
CA TYR A 65 4.77 -11.42 -4.54
C TYR A 65 4.72 -12.81 -3.91
N VAL A 66 5.73 -13.11 -3.09
CA VAL A 66 5.81 -14.32 -2.27
C VAL A 66 5.60 -13.89 -0.82
N GLY A 67 4.48 -14.30 -0.25
CA GLY A 67 4.20 -14.10 1.17
C GLY A 67 4.88 -15.17 2.00
N VAL A 68 5.22 -14.83 3.24
CA VAL A 68 5.72 -15.80 4.22
C VAL A 68 4.67 -15.94 5.31
N LEU A 69 4.18 -17.16 5.49
CA LEU A 69 3.14 -17.50 6.45
C LEU A 69 3.66 -18.54 7.44
N GLU A 70 3.19 -18.52 8.68
CA GLU A 70 3.47 -19.59 9.63
C GLU A 70 2.46 -20.73 9.46
N ASP A 71 2.94 -21.96 9.32
CA ASP A 71 2.11 -23.17 9.32
C ASP A 71 1.49 -23.36 10.71
N PRO A 72 0.15 -23.33 10.85
CA PRO A 72 -0.49 -23.43 12.16
C PRO A 72 -0.35 -24.82 12.81
N GLU A 73 -0.01 -25.87 12.05
CA GLU A 73 0.18 -27.22 12.57
C GLU A 73 1.62 -27.49 13.02
N THR A 74 2.60 -26.93 12.30
CA THR A 74 4.03 -27.23 12.51
C THR A 74 4.83 -26.07 13.10
N GLY A 75 4.37 -24.83 12.94
CA GLY A 75 5.11 -23.60 13.30
C GLY A 75 6.26 -23.26 12.34
N GLU A 76 6.35 -23.94 11.19
CA GLU A 76 7.37 -23.66 10.17
C GLU A 76 6.94 -22.52 9.24
N GLU A 77 7.91 -21.77 8.70
CA GLU A 77 7.66 -20.72 7.71
C GLU A 77 7.41 -21.35 6.33
N LEU A 78 6.31 -20.96 5.69
CA LEU A 78 5.92 -21.36 4.35
C LEU A 78 5.94 -20.15 3.41
N GLU A 79 6.69 -20.28 2.32
CA GLU A 79 6.64 -19.34 1.20
C GLU A 79 5.46 -19.69 0.29
N GLN A 80 4.60 -18.70 0.03
CA GLN A 80 3.45 -18.85 -0.86
C GLN A 80 3.45 -17.78 -1.95
N GLU A 81 3.39 -18.20 -3.22
CA GLU A 81 3.12 -17.28 -4.32
C GLU A 81 1.69 -16.71 -4.19
N VAL A 82 1.59 -15.41 -3.96
CA VAL A 82 0.33 -14.66 -3.84
C VAL A 82 -0.12 -14.08 -5.18
N GLY A 83 0.83 -13.86 -6.09
CA GLY A 83 0.60 -13.18 -7.37
C GLY A 83 0.74 -11.66 -7.23
N SER A 84 -0.01 -10.90 -8.02
CA SER A 84 0.09 -9.44 -7.99
C SER A 84 -0.42 -8.87 -6.68
N HIS A 85 0.35 -7.97 -6.09
CA HIS A 85 0.10 -7.51 -4.73
C HIS A 85 0.45 -6.04 -4.53
N CYS A 86 -0.01 -5.45 -3.43
CA CYS A 86 0.27 -4.07 -3.07
C CYS A 86 0.70 -3.97 -1.61
N VAL A 87 1.88 -3.42 -1.36
CA VAL A 87 2.36 -3.09 -0.01
C VAL A 87 2.32 -1.57 0.21
N LEU A 88 2.15 -1.16 1.46
CA LEU A 88 1.98 0.26 1.81
C LEU A 88 3.21 0.80 2.55
N ILE A 89 3.90 1.76 1.95
CA ILE A 89 4.91 2.58 2.61
C ILE A 89 4.21 3.70 3.39
N VAL A 90 4.42 3.70 4.70
CA VAL A 90 3.82 4.66 5.65
C VAL A 90 4.84 5.62 6.26
N GLY A 91 6.12 5.42 6.00
CA GLY A 91 7.19 6.26 6.53
C GLY A 91 8.57 5.79 6.07
N GLY A 92 9.62 6.44 6.57
CA GLY A 92 10.99 6.13 6.18
C GLY A 92 12.00 7.20 6.56
N ASP A 93 13.26 6.94 6.20
CA ASP A 93 14.37 7.90 6.33
C ASP A 93 14.84 8.32 4.93
N LEU A 94 14.92 9.62 4.67
CA LEU A 94 15.40 10.19 3.40
C LEU A 94 16.91 10.36 3.33
N SER A 95 17.60 10.45 4.48
CA SER A 95 19.05 10.61 4.57
C SER A 95 19.78 9.32 4.23
N VAL A 96 19.23 8.20 4.70
CA VAL A 96 19.61 6.83 4.31
C VAL A 96 18.33 6.14 3.83
N PRO A 97 18.04 6.17 2.52
CA PRO A 97 16.76 5.75 1.97
C PRO A 97 16.34 4.38 2.49
N SER A 98 15.31 4.41 3.34
CA SER A 98 14.67 3.25 3.91
C SER A 98 13.21 3.55 4.20
N TYR A 99 12.41 2.50 4.28
CA TYR A 99 10.96 2.58 4.25
C TYR A 99 10.36 1.68 5.32
N VAL A 100 9.31 2.18 5.97
CA VAL A 100 8.45 1.39 6.84
C VAL A 100 7.29 0.92 5.99
N VAL A 101 7.19 -0.39 5.79
CA VAL A 101 6.27 -1.03 4.86
C VAL A 101 5.28 -1.86 5.64
N PHE A 102 3.99 -1.66 5.40
CA PHE A 102 2.94 -2.56 5.83
C PHE A 102 2.67 -3.57 4.72
N ASP A 103 2.89 -4.83 5.05
CA ASP A 103 2.70 -5.98 4.20
C ASP A 103 1.56 -6.83 4.74
N PRO A 104 0.41 -6.91 4.07
CA PRO A 104 -0.75 -7.63 4.59
C PRO A 104 -0.59 -9.16 4.59
N TRP A 105 0.49 -9.71 4.00
CA TRP A 105 0.76 -11.16 3.93
C TRP A 105 1.96 -11.61 4.75
N GLY A 106 2.49 -10.77 5.66
CA GLY A 106 3.51 -11.21 6.61
C GLY A 106 2.99 -12.28 7.58
N LEU A 107 3.92 -12.89 8.34
CA LEU A 107 3.76 -14.14 9.11
C LEU A 107 2.48 -14.29 9.93
N ASN A 108 1.88 -13.18 10.39
CA ASN A 108 0.69 -13.15 11.25
C ASN A 108 -0.55 -12.51 10.58
N GLY A 109 -0.67 -12.58 9.25
CA GLY A 109 -1.76 -11.93 8.51
C GLY A 109 -1.57 -10.42 8.38
N GLY A 110 -0.31 -10.01 8.32
CA GLY A 110 0.10 -8.61 8.33
C GLY A 110 1.41 -8.41 9.09
N GLU A 111 2.35 -7.69 8.50
CA GLU A 111 3.62 -7.33 9.13
C GLU A 111 4.01 -5.89 8.79
N VAL A 112 4.66 -5.24 9.75
CA VAL A 112 5.38 -3.99 9.50
C VAL A 112 6.85 -4.33 9.32
N ALA A 113 7.33 -4.23 8.09
CA ALA A 113 8.70 -4.49 7.71
C ALA A 113 9.49 -3.18 7.53
N HIS A 114 10.82 -3.29 7.67
CA HIS A 114 11.76 -2.26 7.27
C HIS A 114 12.40 -2.66 5.94
N TRP A 115 12.25 -1.82 4.92
CA TRP A 115 12.90 -2.01 3.62
C TRP A 115 14.02 -1.01 3.47
N SER A 116 15.23 -1.49 3.21
CA SER A 116 16.32 -0.66 2.75
C SER A 116 16.13 -0.25 1.28
N ALA A 117 16.96 0.68 0.80
CA ALA A 117 17.05 0.99 -0.62
C ALA A 117 17.35 -0.25 -1.50
N HIS A 118 18.08 -1.23 -0.95
CA HIS A 118 18.37 -2.48 -1.65
C HIS A 118 17.10 -3.33 -1.79
N ASP A 119 16.36 -3.52 -0.70
CA ASP A 119 15.13 -4.33 -0.68
C ASP A 119 14.06 -3.73 -1.59
N THR A 120 13.93 -2.40 -1.56
CA THR A 120 13.04 -1.65 -2.44
C THR A 120 13.34 -1.89 -3.93
N LYS A 121 14.63 -2.03 -4.27
CA LYS A 121 15.06 -2.33 -5.65
C LYS A 121 14.86 -3.81 -5.98
N ALA A 122 15.15 -4.70 -5.03
CA ALA A 122 14.99 -6.14 -5.18
C ALA A 122 13.52 -6.55 -5.36
N ALA A 123 12.61 -5.86 -4.66
CA ALA A 123 11.16 -6.02 -4.80
C ALA A 123 10.65 -5.68 -6.21
N ALA A 124 11.44 -4.95 -7.01
CA ALA A 124 11.17 -4.63 -8.42
C ALA A 124 9.69 -4.27 -8.71
N PRO A 125 9.13 -3.26 -8.04
CA PRO A 125 7.73 -2.92 -8.20
C PRO A 125 7.42 -2.49 -9.63
N LEU A 126 6.25 -2.93 -10.09
CA LEU A 126 5.67 -2.55 -11.36
C LEU A 126 5.35 -1.05 -11.40
N ALA A 127 4.84 -0.52 -10.28
CA ALA A 127 4.49 0.89 -10.15
C ALA A 127 4.57 1.36 -8.70
N TRP A 128 4.79 2.67 -8.54
CA TRP A 128 4.65 3.37 -7.27
C TRP A 128 3.43 4.28 -7.36
N ILE A 129 2.44 4.07 -6.49
CA ILE A 129 1.22 4.86 -6.50
C ILE A 129 1.16 5.67 -5.21
N GLN A 130 1.12 6.99 -5.33
CA GLN A 130 0.80 7.86 -4.22
C GLN A 130 -0.71 7.90 -4.03
N LEU A 131 -1.16 7.69 -2.79
CA LEU A 131 -2.52 7.93 -2.36
C LEU A 131 -2.59 9.20 -1.51
N ALA A 132 -3.60 10.02 -1.72
CA ALA A 132 -3.88 11.17 -0.88
C ALA A 132 -5.41 11.33 -0.66
N PRO A 133 -5.85 11.99 0.42
CA PRO A 133 -7.24 12.36 0.57
C PRO A 133 -7.70 13.25 -0.59
N VAL A 134 -8.89 13.01 -1.11
CA VAL A 134 -9.54 13.99 -1.98
C VAL A 134 -9.82 15.21 -1.12
N VAL A 135 -9.01 16.27 -1.27
CA VAL A 135 -9.34 17.56 -0.68
C VAL A 135 -10.51 18.09 -1.46
N ALA A 136 -11.73 17.85 -0.95
CA ALA A 136 -12.88 18.64 -1.36
C ALA A 136 -12.44 20.09 -1.18
N ALA A 137 -12.31 20.83 -2.29
CA ALA A 137 -11.99 22.24 -2.24
C ALA A 137 -12.93 22.83 -1.20
N ALA A 138 -12.39 23.16 -0.02
CA ALA A 138 -13.18 23.78 1.03
C ALA A 138 -13.78 24.99 0.33
N ALA A 139 -15.10 24.95 0.12
CA ALA A 139 -15.82 26.03 -0.51
C ALA A 139 -15.34 27.27 0.21
N ALA A 140 -14.59 28.11 -0.50
CA ALA A 140 -14.13 29.37 0.04
C ALA A 140 -15.42 30.09 0.42
N ALA A 141 -15.78 30.04 1.71
CA ALA A 141 -16.91 30.77 2.22
C ALA A 141 -16.55 32.24 1.96
N PRO A 142 -17.24 32.91 1.02
CA PRO A 142 -17.01 34.32 0.85
C PRO A 142 -17.77 35.01 1.99
N GLY A 143 -17.01 35.52 2.96
CA GLY A 143 -17.45 36.62 3.80
C GLY A 143 -18.02 36.25 5.16
N GLY A 144 -17.69 37.10 6.13
CA GLY A 144 -18.30 37.10 7.45
C GLY A 144 -17.58 37.95 8.49
N VAL A 145 -17.32 39.21 8.14
CA VAL A 145 -17.03 40.39 9.00
C VAL A 145 -15.97 40.28 10.10
#